data_AF-A0A1A7QFP0-F1
#
_entry.id   AF-A0A1A7QFP0-F1
#
_cell.length_a   1.000
_cell.length_b   1.000
_cell.length_c   1.000
_cell.angle_alpha   90.00
_cell.angle_beta   90.00
_cell.angle_gamma   90.00
#
_symmetry.space_group_name_H-M   'P 1'
#
loop_
_entity.id
_entity.type
_entity.pdbx_description
1 polymer ?
#
loop_
_entity_poly.entity_id
_entity_poly.type
_entity_poly.pdbx_seq_one_letter_code
_entity_poly.pdbx_strand_id
1 'polypeptide(L)'
;MSFAKVDHWIGKTLFVPPIIKLCQLTRQSQFAVARLFWFIAALDGLYRAETLVGQVIWGGFSLVMMVTASSRADRPTVSFMFFRLLAVLLLGLDLMRGVTTGEWAGIEFWLFVLVAEYAATIRTIPPRKIAKLAGKQAAAK
;
A
#
# COMPACT_ATOMS: atom_id res chain seq x y z
N MET A 1 15.20 3.59 -18.70
CA MET A 1 15.03 2.65 -17.57
C MET A 1 13.69 1.93 -17.76
N SER A 2 13.61 0.61 -17.72
CA SER A 2 12.33 -0.11 -17.95
C SER A 2 11.36 0.14 -16.78
N PHE A 3 10.05 0.25 -17.04
CA PHE A 3 9.00 0.41 -16.03
C PHE A 3 9.10 -0.61 -14.89
N ALA A 4 9.47 -1.85 -15.20
CA ALA A 4 9.67 -2.90 -14.21
C ALA A 4 10.87 -2.60 -13.26
N LYS A 5 11.93 -1.96 -13.75
CA LYS A 5 13.07 -1.55 -12.92
C LYS A 5 12.68 -0.41 -11.98
N VAL A 6 11.85 0.52 -12.45
CA VAL A 6 11.33 1.64 -11.64
C VAL A 6 10.42 1.10 -10.53
N ASP A 7 9.42 0.29 -10.88
CA ASP A 7 8.52 -0.35 -9.91
C ASP A 7 9.29 -1.16 -8.85
N HIS A 8 10.27 -1.95 -9.28
CA HIS A 8 11.11 -2.71 -8.36
C HIS A 8 11.93 -1.82 -7.42
N TRP A 9 12.50 -0.73 -7.94
CA TRP A 9 13.28 0.21 -7.15
C TRP A 9 12.42 0.94 -6.10
N ILE A 10 11.22 1.38 -6.49
CA ILE A 10 10.25 2.04 -5.59
C ILE A 10 9.83 1.08 -4.49
N GLY A 11 9.41 -0.14 -4.86
CA GLY A 11 9.03 -1.16 -3.90
C GLY A 11 10.15 -1.47 -2.92
N LYS A 12 11.36 -1.76 -3.41
CA LYS A 12 12.51 -2.14 -2.58
C LYS A 12 12.97 -1.02 -1.64
N THR A 13 12.91 0.23 -2.08
CA THR A 13 13.50 1.38 -1.35
C THR A 13 12.49 2.02 -0.39
N LEU A 14 11.25 2.22 -0.84
CA LEU A 14 10.29 3.06 -0.12
C LEU A 14 9.23 2.25 0.65
N PHE A 15 8.64 1.22 0.03
CA PHE A 15 7.44 0.56 0.58
C PHE A 15 7.71 -0.78 1.25
N VAL A 16 8.49 -1.68 0.64
CA VAL A 16 8.68 -3.04 1.15
C VAL A 16 9.35 -3.08 2.53
N PRO A 17 10.42 -2.32 2.84
CA PRO A 17 11.03 -2.34 4.16
C PRO A 17 10.09 -1.94 5.31
N PRO A 18 9.35 -0.81 5.25
CA PRO A 18 8.41 -0.46 6.31
C PRO A 18 7.24 -1.44 6.39
N ILE A 19 6.75 -1.98 5.26
CA ILE A 19 5.67 -2.99 5.27
C ILE A 19 6.13 -4.26 5.99
N ILE A 20 7.34 -4.76 5.71
CA ILE A 20 7.89 -5.92 6.41
C ILE A 20 8.00 -5.63 7.91
N LYS A 21 8.47 -4.45 8.29
CA LYS A 21 8.58 -4.04 9.70
C LYS A 21 7.20 -3.99 10.36
N LEU A 22 6.19 -3.49 9.67
CA LEU A 22 4.81 -3.46 10.14
C LEU A 22 4.26 -4.88 10.34
N CYS A 23 4.39 -5.75 9.34
CA CYS A 23 3.97 -7.16 9.43
C CYS A 23 4.65 -7.86 10.61
N GLN A 24 5.96 -7.62 10.80
CA GLN A 24 6.70 -8.16 11.93
C GLN A 24 6.23 -7.59 13.27
N LEU A 25 5.84 -6.31 13.33
CA LEU A 25 5.34 -5.64 14.54
C LEU A 25 3.98 -6.18 14.96
N THR A 26 3.03 -6.22 14.02
CA THR A 26 1.65 -6.64 14.24
C THR A 26 1.46 -8.14 14.24
N ARG A 27 2.48 -8.91 13.81
CA ARG A 27 2.42 -10.36 13.56
C ARG A 27 1.36 -10.75 12.53
N GLN A 28 0.98 -9.83 11.65
CA GLN A 28 0.05 -10.08 10.56
C GLN A 28 0.80 -10.55 9.31
N SER A 29 0.11 -11.30 8.45
CA SER A 29 0.62 -11.59 7.12
C SER A 29 0.63 -10.34 6.23
N GLN A 30 1.43 -10.37 5.18
CA GLN A 30 1.46 -9.32 4.17
C GLN A 30 0.11 -9.17 3.46
N PHE A 31 -0.66 -10.26 3.33
CA PHE A 31 -1.98 -10.22 2.72
C PHE A 31 -3.01 -9.58 3.65
N ALA A 32 -2.87 -9.78 4.96
CA ALA A 32 -3.71 -9.11 5.95
C ALA A 32 -3.43 -7.61 5.97
N VAL A 33 -2.15 -7.22 5.92
CA VAL A 33 -1.74 -5.81 5.77
C VAL A 33 -2.25 -5.23 4.46
N ALA A 34 -2.14 -5.94 3.34
CA ALA A 34 -2.65 -5.47 2.05
C ALA A 34 -4.16 -5.17 2.11
N ARG A 35 -4.96 -6.08 2.67
CA ARG A 35 -6.41 -5.88 2.82
C ARG A 35 -6.77 -4.76 3.78
N LEU A 36 -6.04 -4.66 4.89
CA LEU A 36 -6.25 -3.59 5.86
C LEU A 36 -6.02 -2.21 5.23
N PHE A 37 -4.94 -2.04 4.48
CA PHE A 37 -4.64 -0.78 3.81
C PHE A 37 -5.61 -0.49 2.66
N TRP A 38 -6.06 -1.50 1.91
CA TRP A 38 -7.13 -1.32 0.94
C TRP A 38 -8.46 -0.92 1.60
N PHE A 39 -8.76 -1.45 2.79
CA PHE A 39 -9.94 -1.04 3.57
C PHE A 39 -9.81 0.41 4.05
N ILE A 40 -8.66 0.82 4.58
CA ILE A 40 -8.41 2.20 4.99
C ILE A 40 -8.49 3.15 3.79
N ALA A 41 -7.93 2.79 2.64
CA ALA A 41 -8.04 3.56 1.41
C ALA A 41 -9.50 3.69 0.94
N ALA A 42 -10.30 2.62 1.07
CA ALA A 42 -11.72 2.65 0.75
C ALA A 42 -12.50 3.62 1.67
N LEU A 43 -12.18 3.64 2.96
CA LEU A 43 -12.77 4.55 3.94
C LEU A 43 -12.38 6.01 3.68
N ASP A 44 -11.12 6.27 3.33
CA ASP A 44 -10.68 7.62 2.95
C ASP A 44 -11.37 8.09 1.66
N GLY A 45 -11.50 7.20 0.66
CA GLY A 45 -12.29 7.46 -0.54
C GLY A 45 -13.76 7.76 -0.25
N LEU A 46 -14.36 7.05 0.72
CA LEU A 46 -15.73 7.31 1.19
C LEU A 46 -15.84 8.65 1.90
N TYR A 47 -14.89 8.98 2.78
CA TYR A 47 -14.85 10.25 3.49
C TYR A 47 -14.79 11.46 2.54
N ARG A 48 -14.06 11.30 1.43
CA ARG A 48 -13.88 12.34 0.39
C ARG A 48 -14.97 12.34 -0.68
N ALA A 49 -15.94 11.42 -0.61
CA ALA A 49 -16.96 11.30 -1.64
C ALA A 49 -18.03 12.40 -1.51
N GLU A 50 -17.91 13.43 -2.36
CA GLU A 50 -18.85 14.56 -2.37
C GLU A 50 -20.17 14.26 -3.10
N THR A 51 -20.19 13.24 -3.97
CA THR A 51 -21.38 12.88 -4.75
C THR A 51 -22.08 11.65 -4.18
N LEU A 52 -23.41 11.58 -4.32
CA LEU A 52 -24.20 10.41 -3.90
C LEU A 52 -23.71 9.12 -4.58
N VAL A 53 -23.40 9.20 -5.88
CA VAL A 53 -22.85 8.06 -6.64
C VAL A 53 -21.49 7.64 -6.06
N GLY A 54 -20.61 8.59 -5.76
CA GLY A 54 -19.33 8.33 -5.11
C GLY A 54 -19.49 7.66 -3.75
N GLN A 55 -20.43 8.13 -2.92
CA GLN A 55 -20.70 7.57 -1.60
C GLN A 55 -21.20 6.12 -1.69
N VAL A 56 -22.07 5.81 -2.65
CA VAL A 56 -22.54 4.44 -2.87
C VAL A 56 -21.40 3.52 -3.32
N ILE A 57 -20.56 3.97 -4.26
CA ILE A 57 -19.43 3.17 -4.78
C ILE A 57 -18.40 2.93 -3.68
N TRP A 58 -17.92 4.00 -3.03
CA TRP A 58 -16.90 3.90 -1.98
C TRP A 58 -17.44 3.23 -0.71
N GLY A 59 -18.72 3.40 -0.39
CA GLY A 59 -19.39 2.71 0.70
C GLY A 59 -19.48 1.21 0.45
N GLY A 60 -19.92 0.81 -0.75
CA GLY A 60 -19.93 -0.59 -1.16
C GLY A 60 -18.53 -1.20 -1.16
N PHE A 61 -17.54 -0.49 -1.70
CA PHE A 61 -16.15 -0.94 -1.69
C PHE A 61 -15.59 -1.10 -0.27
N SER A 62 -15.89 -0.15 0.64
CA SER A 62 -15.52 -0.22 2.05
C SER A 62 -16.12 -1.44 2.74
N LEU A 63 -17.40 -1.75 2.49
CA LEU A 63 -18.05 -2.95 3.04
C LEU A 63 -17.39 -4.24 2.54
N VAL A 64 -17.11 -4.34 1.24
CA VAL A 64 -16.41 -5.49 0.66
C VAL A 64 -15.01 -5.64 1.27
N MET A 65 -14.28 -4.54 1.41
CA MET A 65 -12.96 -4.55 1.99
C MET A 65 -12.99 -4.90 3.48
N MET A 66 -13.97 -4.43 4.25
CA MET A 66 -14.18 -4.81 5.65
C MET A 66 -14.42 -6.32 5.79
N VAL A 67 -15.32 -6.89 4.98
CA VAL A 67 -15.64 -8.33 5.02
C VAL A 67 -14.42 -9.16 4.62
N THR A 68 -13.70 -8.76 3.58
CA THR A 68 -12.51 -9.50 3.14
C THR A 68 -11.34 -9.38 4.11
N ALA A 69 -11.13 -8.21 4.72
CA ALA A 69 -10.12 -7.98 5.74
C ALA A 69 -10.40 -8.77 7.03
N SER A 70 -11.66 -8.93 7.42
CA SER A 70 -12.06 -9.71 8.60
C SER A 70 -12.11 -11.22 8.37
N SER A 71 -12.63 -11.66 7.23
CA SER A 71 -12.95 -13.08 7.01
C SER A 71 -11.89 -13.85 6.21
N ARG A 72 -11.05 -13.14 5.44
CA ARG A 72 -10.10 -13.76 4.49
C ARG A 72 -8.74 -13.06 4.52
N ALA A 73 -8.35 -12.55 5.68
CA ALA A 73 -7.14 -11.74 5.89
C ALA A 73 -5.88 -12.34 5.26
N ASP A 74 -5.70 -13.67 5.32
CA ASP A 74 -4.46 -14.33 4.88
C ASP A 74 -4.51 -14.95 3.48
N ARG A 75 -5.61 -14.78 2.73
CA ARG A 75 -5.66 -15.34 1.37
C ARG A 75 -4.72 -14.60 0.43
N PRO A 76 -4.06 -15.27 -0.53
CA PRO A 76 -3.23 -14.58 -1.52
C PRO A 76 -4.00 -13.46 -2.22
N THR A 77 -3.35 -12.31 -2.39
CA THR A 77 -3.85 -11.19 -3.18
C THR A 77 -2.95 -11.00 -4.39
N VAL A 78 -3.52 -10.47 -5.46
CA VAL A 78 -2.79 -10.16 -6.69
C VAL A 78 -2.57 -8.65 -6.70
N SER A 79 -1.39 -8.22 -7.13
CA SER A 79 -1.10 -6.81 -7.38
C SER A 79 -0.77 -6.61 -8.85
N PHE A 80 -1.16 -5.45 -9.40
CA PHE A 80 -0.98 -5.13 -10.80
C PHE A 80 0.06 -4.02 -10.98
N MET A 81 1.17 -4.31 -11.68
CA MET A 81 2.30 -3.39 -11.82
C MET A 81 1.91 -2.05 -12.46
N PHE A 82 1.06 -2.09 -13.50
CA PHE A 82 0.60 -0.86 -14.13
C PHE A 82 -0.19 0.01 -13.15
N PHE A 83 -1.05 -0.61 -12.33
CA PHE A 83 -1.81 0.11 -11.30
C PHE A 83 -0.89 0.72 -10.23
N ARG A 84 0.16 0.00 -9.80
CA ARG A 84 1.17 0.55 -8.87
C ARG A 84 1.88 1.78 -9.45
N LEU A 85 2.33 1.69 -10.70
CA LEU A 85 3.02 2.80 -11.35
C LEU A 85 2.09 4.00 -11.56
N LEU A 86 0.82 3.76 -11.90
CA LEU A 86 -0.18 4.81 -11.98
C LEU A 86 -0.43 5.45 -10.61
N ALA A 87 -0.55 4.67 -9.54
CA ALA A 87 -0.71 5.19 -8.19
C ALA A 87 0.52 5.99 -7.72
N VAL A 88 1.75 5.60 -8.09
CA VAL A 88 2.95 6.40 -7.85
C VAL A 88 2.89 7.73 -8.60
N LEU A 89 2.46 7.71 -9.87
CA LEU A 89 2.33 8.92 -10.67
C LEU A 89 1.32 9.87 -10.03
N LEU A 90 0.15 9.37 -9.64
CA LEU A 90 -0.91 10.15 -9.01
C LEU A 90 -0.48 10.70 -7.65
N LEU A 91 0.21 9.90 -6.83
CA LEU A 91 0.86 10.38 -5.60
C LEU A 91 1.83 11.53 -5.90
N GLY A 92 2.64 11.40 -6.95
CA GLY A 92 3.57 12.45 -7.38
C GLY A 92 2.86 13.74 -7.79
N LEU A 93 1.74 13.64 -8.52
CA LEU A 93 0.91 14.79 -8.88
C LEU A 93 0.30 15.46 -7.65
N ASP A 94 -0.24 14.68 -6.71
CA ASP A 94 -0.84 15.22 -5.49
C ASP A 94 0.21 15.85 -4.57
N LEU A 95 1.43 15.30 -4.51
CA LEU A 95 2.55 15.94 -3.83
C LEU A 95 2.93 17.29 -4.48
N MET A 96 3.00 17.35 -5.81
CA MET A 96 3.26 18.61 -6.52
C MET A 96 2.15 19.63 -6.31
N ARG A 97 0.89 19.19 -6.30
CA ARG A 97 -0.26 20.03 -5.96
C ARG A 97 -0.13 20.53 -4.52
N GLY A 98 0.12 19.66 -3.55
CA GLY A 98 0.30 20.05 -2.14
C GLY A 98 1.41 21.06 -1.93
N VAL A 99 2.52 20.94 -2.67
CA VAL A 99 3.62 21.93 -2.62
C VAL A 99 3.25 23.26 -3.28
N THR A 100 2.50 23.25 -4.36
CA THR A 100 2.17 24.48 -5.13
C THR A 100 0.94 25.22 -4.59
N THR A 101 -0.08 24.51 -4.10
CA THR A 101 -1.34 25.08 -3.62
C THR A 101 -1.51 25.01 -2.11
N GLY A 102 -0.66 24.26 -1.39
CA GLY A 102 -0.80 24.01 0.04
C GLY A 102 -1.89 22.97 0.39
N GLU A 103 -2.55 22.37 -0.61
CA GLU A 103 -3.59 21.37 -0.41
C GLU A 103 -3.00 19.97 -0.28
N TRP A 104 -2.77 19.52 0.95
CA TRP A 104 -2.21 18.19 1.23
C TRP A 104 -3.24 17.06 1.23
N ALA A 105 -4.52 17.40 1.14
CA ALA A 105 -5.61 16.45 1.24
C ALA A 105 -5.64 15.53 0.00
N GLY A 106 -5.48 14.22 0.20
CA GLY A 106 -5.61 13.19 -0.83
C GLY A 106 -4.32 12.41 -1.06
N ILE A 107 -3.20 12.90 -0.52
CA ILE A 107 -1.91 12.22 -0.55
C ILE A 107 -1.97 10.91 0.24
N GLU A 108 -2.70 10.90 1.36
CA GLU A 108 -2.90 9.73 2.20
C GLU A 108 -3.58 8.58 1.46
N PHE A 109 -4.53 8.89 0.57
CA PHE A 109 -5.23 7.89 -0.25
C PHE A 109 -4.23 7.06 -1.05
N TRP A 110 -3.39 7.72 -1.85
CA TRP A 110 -2.42 7.03 -2.69
C TRP A 110 -1.32 6.37 -1.89
N LEU A 111 -0.93 6.93 -0.75
CA LEU A 111 -0.01 6.28 0.16
C LEU A 111 -0.58 4.94 0.65
N PHE A 112 -1.86 4.91 1.07
CA PHE A 112 -2.51 3.68 1.51
C PHE A 112 -2.65 2.66 0.39
N VAL A 113 -3.06 3.09 -0.81
CA VAL A 113 -3.15 2.24 -2.00
C VAL A 113 -1.79 1.61 -2.33
N LEU A 114 -0.71 2.42 -2.33
CA LEU A 114 0.63 1.92 -2.63
C LEU A 114 1.13 0.95 -1.56
N VAL A 115 0.87 1.22 -0.28
CA VAL A 115 1.19 0.26 0.79
C VAL A 115 0.46 -1.05 0.57
N ALA A 116 -0.84 -0.99 0.24
CA ALA A 116 -1.64 -2.18 0.01
C ALA A 116 -1.12 -3.03 -1.16
N GLU A 117 -0.85 -2.38 -2.30
CA GLU A 117 -0.36 -3.03 -3.49
C GLU A 117 1.06 -3.59 -3.33
N TYR A 118 1.97 -2.83 -2.72
CA TYR A 118 3.33 -3.34 -2.47
C TYR A 118 3.33 -4.44 -1.43
N ALA A 119 2.44 -4.43 -0.44
CA ALA A 119 2.29 -5.54 0.51
C ALA A 119 1.90 -6.84 -0.20
N ALA A 120 1.01 -6.76 -1.19
CA ALA A 120 0.60 -7.89 -2.02
C ALA A 120 1.74 -8.45 -2.91
N THR A 121 2.81 -7.69 -3.17
CA THR A 121 3.99 -8.18 -3.91
C THR A 121 4.95 -9.03 -3.06
N ILE A 122 4.86 -8.93 -1.73
CA ILE A 122 5.78 -9.61 -0.82
C ILE A 122 5.46 -11.11 -0.80
N ARG A 123 6.42 -11.95 -1.20
CA ARG A 123 6.24 -13.41 -1.18
C ARG A 123 6.54 -14.03 0.18
N THR A 124 7.52 -13.49 0.90
CA THR A 124 7.96 -14.03 2.18
C THR A 124 8.31 -12.90 3.15
N ILE A 125 7.85 -13.02 4.39
CA ILE A 125 8.25 -12.12 5.47
C ILE A 125 9.42 -12.78 6.20
N PRO A 126 10.64 -12.21 6.18
CA PRO A 126 11.78 -12.80 6.86
C PRO A 126 11.53 -12.79 8.39
N PRO A 127 11.91 -13.85 9.13
CA PRO A 127 11.76 -13.87 10.58
C PRO A 127 12.67 -12.81 11.22
N ARG A 128 12.18 -12.16 12.29
CA ARG A 128 12.85 -11.01 12.95
C ARG A 128 14.34 -11.23 13.27
N LYS A 129 14.73 -12.45 13.64
CA LYS A 129 16.14 -12.80 13.95
C LYS A 129 17.04 -12.84 12.72
N ILE A 130 16.51 -13.28 11.57
CA ILE A 130 17.26 -13.34 10.30
C ILE A 130 17.31 -11.96 9.64
N ALA A 131 16.26 -11.15 9.77
CA ALA A 131 16.24 -9.78 9.25
C ALA A 131 17.38 -8.90 9.80
N LYS A 132 17.74 -9.08 11.10
CA LYS A 132 18.86 -8.36 11.73
C LYS A 132 20.23 -8.77 11.17
N LEU A 133 20.37 -10.03 10.71
CA LEU A 133 21.59 -10.54 10.07
C LEU A 133 21.67 -10.13 8.59
N ALA A 134 20.55 -10.21 7.86
CA ALA A 134 20.47 -9.79 6.46
C ALA A 134 20.68 -8.28 6.28
N GLY A 135 20.14 -7.45 7.19
CA GLY A 135 20.38 -6.00 7.18
C GLY A 135 21.85 -5.62 7.43
N LYS A 136 22.56 -6.38 8.27
CA LYS A 136 24.01 -6.21 8.47
C LYS A 136 24.82 -6.62 7.23
N GLN A 137 24.41 -7.67 6.53
CA GLN A 137 25.09 -8.11 5.30
C GLN A 137 24.84 -7.17 4.12
N ALA A 138 23.65 -6.57 4.02
CA ALA A 138 23.34 -5.58 2.98
C ALA A 138 24.01 -4.22 3.21
N ALA A 139 24.31 -3.85 4.46
CA ALA A 139 25.03 -2.63 4.81
C ALA A 139 26.57 -2.77 4.75
N ALA A 140 27.07 -4.01 4.60
CA ALA A 140 28.51 -4.32 4.48
C ALA A 140 28.96 -4.52 3.02
N LYS A 141 28.06 -4.31 2.06
CA LYS A 141 28.31 -4.32 0.61
C LYS A 141 28.03 -2.94 0.04
#